data_AF-A0A0A1VB97-F1
#
_entry.id   AF-A0A0A1VB97-F1
#
_cell.length_a   1.000
_cell.length_b   1.000
_cell.length_c   1.000
_cell.angle_alpha   90.00
_cell.angle_beta   90.00
_cell.angle_gamma   90.00
#
_symmetry.space_group_name_H-M   'P 1'
#
loop_
_entity.id
_entity.type
_entity.pdbx_description
1 polymer ?
#
loop_
_entity_poly.entity_id
_entity_poly.type
_entity_poly.pdbx_seq_one_letter_code
_entity_poly.pdbx_strand_id
1 'polypeptide(L)'
;MQEQPVWYEPHPCSPQRKAELRAQGYRIVDAAFAPDGWQAPEARSGETSEDPADADGNGYLSVAEIRDALDERGIEYDPKARRPELLALLKG
;
A
#
# COMPACT_ATOMS: atom_id res chain seq x y z
N MET A 1 -7.41 -26.41 6.53
CA MET A 1 -7.39 -25.38 7.59
C MET A 1 -6.98 -24.09 6.91
N GLN A 2 -7.85 -23.08 6.85
CA GLN A 2 -7.49 -21.82 6.20
C GLN A 2 -6.55 -21.06 7.15
N GLU A 3 -5.36 -20.74 6.67
CA GLU A 3 -4.33 -20.02 7.42
C GLU A 3 -4.79 -18.55 7.59
N GLN A 4 -5.40 -18.23 8.72
CA GLN A 4 -5.80 -16.86 9.03
C GLN A 4 -4.53 -16.03 9.30
N PRO A 5 -4.34 -14.89 8.62
CA PRO A 5 -3.18 -14.03 8.86
C PRO A 5 -3.21 -13.51 10.30
N VAL A 6 -2.08 -13.61 11.00
CA VAL A 6 -1.94 -13.11 12.38
C VAL A 6 -1.64 -11.62 12.35
N TRP A 7 -2.40 -10.84 13.12
CA TRP A 7 -2.20 -9.41 13.32
C TRP A 7 -1.79 -9.16 14.78
N TYR A 8 -0.61 -8.60 15.02
CA TYR A 8 -0.16 -8.26 16.36
C TYR A 8 -0.57 -6.82 16.72
N GLU A 9 -1.38 -6.65 17.77
CA GLU A 9 -1.83 -5.35 18.25
C GLU A 9 -1.41 -5.14 19.73
N PRO A 10 -0.91 -3.94 20.11
CA PRO A 10 -0.63 -3.65 21.51
C PRO A 10 -1.91 -3.63 22.36
N HIS A 11 -1.93 -4.36 23.48
CA HIS A 11 -3.03 -4.35 24.44
C HIS A 11 -2.90 -3.18 25.44
N PRO A 12 -4.00 -2.48 25.82
CA PRO A 12 -5.41 -2.79 25.56
C PRO A 12 -5.92 -2.47 24.15
N CYS A 13 -6.40 -3.52 23.47
CA CYS A 13 -7.05 -3.43 22.18
C CYS A 13 -8.51 -2.99 22.34
N SER A 14 -8.84 -1.83 21.77
CA SER A 14 -10.20 -1.28 21.75
C SER A 14 -11.17 -2.24 21.05
N PRO A 15 -12.43 -2.35 21.52
CA PRO A 15 -13.41 -3.26 20.95
C PRO A 15 -13.68 -3.00 19.45
N GLN A 16 -13.63 -1.74 19.01
CA GLN A 16 -13.81 -1.34 17.62
C GLN A 16 -12.67 -1.85 16.72
N ARG A 17 -11.41 -1.69 17.15
CA ARG A 17 -10.23 -2.17 16.42
C ARG A 17 -10.22 -3.69 16.30
N LYS A 18 -10.63 -4.36 17.38
CA LYS A 18 -10.79 -5.82 17.42
C LYS A 18 -11.86 -6.34 16.46
N ALA A 19 -12.98 -5.63 16.37
CA ALA A 19 -14.06 -5.98 15.45
C ALA A 19 -13.61 -5.81 14.00
N GLU A 20 -12.93 -4.71 13.68
CA GLU A 20 -12.39 -4.40 12.37
C GLU A 20 -11.37 -5.45 11.90
N LEU A 21 -10.39 -5.80 12.74
CA LEU A 21 -9.38 -6.80 12.41
C LEU A 21 -9.98 -8.21 12.25
N ARG A 22 -10.96 -8.59 13.08
CA ARG A 22 -11.66 -9.87 12.91
C ARG A 22 -12.57 -9.88 11.67
N ALA A 23 -13.20 -8.76 11.33
CA ALA A 23 -14.04 -8.64 10.13
C ALA A 23 -13.21 -8.82 8.85
N GLN A 24 -11.96 -8.36 8.87
CA GLN A 24 -10.97 -8.59 7.81
C GLN A 24 -10.40 -10.02 7.80
N GLY A 25 -10.79 -10.87 8.75
CA GLY A 25 -10.33 -12.26 8.84
C GLY A 25 -8.98 -12.44 9.55
N TYR A 26 -8.45 -11.42 10.21
CA TYR A 26 -7.20 -11.52 10.96
C TYR A 26 -7.38 -12.21 12.31
N ARG A 27 -6.36 -12.97 12.68
CA ARG A 27 -6.19 -13.48 14.05
C ARG A 27 -5.39 -12.47 14.86
N ILE A 28 -6.07 -11.79 15.77
CA ILE A 28 -5.45 -10.76 16.61
C ILE A 28 -4.65 -11.43 17.73
N VAL A 29 -3.37 -11.12 17.80
CA VAL A 29 -2.42 -11.56 18.83
C VAL A 29 -1.84 -10.31 19.49
N ASP A 30 -1.38 -10.44 20.73
CA ASP A 30 -0.79 -9.32 21.45
C ASP A 30 0.63 -9.01 20.94
N ALA A 31 0.96 -7.73 20.81
CA ALA A 31 2.26 -7.27 20.31
C ALA A 31 3.46 -7.78 21.11
N ALA A 32 3.31 -8.14 22.40
CA ALA A 32 4.39 -8.75 23.18
C ALA A 32 4.79 -10.15 22.68
N PHE A 33 3.95 -10.79 21.86
CA PHE A 33 4.23 -12.09 21.23
C PHE A 33 4.70 -11.95 19.79
N ALA A 34 4.84 -10.72 19.28
CA ALA A 34 5.37 -10.49 17.96
C ALA A 34 6.86 -10.88 17.92
N PRO A 35 7.31 -11.64 16.90
CA PRO A 35 8.73 -11.89 16.73
C PRO A 35 9.48 -10.59 16.42
N ASP A 36 10.74 -10.50 16.83
CA ASP A 36 11.58 -9.32 16.59
C ASP A 36 11.66 -9.04 15.07
N GLY A 37 11.24 -7.84 14.67
CA GLY A 37 11.14 -7.44 13.26
C GLY A 37 9.80 -7.73 12.56
N TRP A 38 8.76 -8.19 13.27
CA TRP A 38 7.42 -8.35 12.68
C TRP A 38 6.85 -6.98 12.25
N GLN A 39 6.68 -6.82 10.94
CA GLN A 39 5.92 -5.73 10.36
C GLN A 39 4.52 -6.23 10.09
N ALA A 40 3.52 -5.45 10.51
CA ALA A 40 2.15 -5.74 10.15
C ALA A 40 2.06 -5.84 8.62
N PRO A 41 1.54 -6.95 8.06
CA PRO A 41 1.25 -7.00 6.66
C PRO A 41 0.21 -5.90 6.45
N GLU A 42 0.65 -4.81 5.82
CA GLU A 42 -0.17 -3.68 5.48
C GLU A 42 -1.48 -4.23 4.94
N ALA A 43 -2.57 -3.92 5.66
CA ALA A 43 -3.88 -4.47 5.40
C ALA A 43 -4.11 -4.38 3.90
N ARG A 44 -4.22 -5.53 3.23
CA ARG A 44 -4.18 -5.60 1.77
C ARG A 44 -5.24 -4.65 1.20
N SER A 45 -4.74 -3.49 0.74
CA SER A 45 -5.33 -2.55 -0.20
C SER A 45 -6.61 -1.81 0.24
N GLY A 46 -6.44 -0.51 0.48
CA GLY A 46 -7.51 0.47 0.48
C GLY A 46 -7.03 1.86 0.90
N GLU A 47 -6.35 2.57 -0.01
CA GLU A 47 -6.18 4.04 -0.04
C GLU A 47 -5.50 4.73 1.16
N THR A 48 -4.21 5.05 1.01
CA THR A 48 -3.64 6.42 1.08
C THR A 48 -2.11 6.26 1.18
N SER A 49 -1.50 5.94 0.06
CA SER A 49 -0.16 6.43 -0.26
C SER A 49 -0.34 7.15 -1.58
N GLU A 50 0.09 8.40 -1.63
CA GLU A 50 0.09 9.29 -2.81
C GLU A 50 1.11 8.82 -3.87
N ASP A 51 1.16 7.51 -4.11
CA ASP A 51 1.88 6.88 -5.20
C ASP A 51 0.83 6.48 -6.24
N PRO A 52 1.02 6.80 -7.53
CA PRO A 52 0.05 6.44 -8.55
C PRO A 52 -0.17 4.94 -8.48
N ALA A 53 -1.44 4.56 -8.32
CA ALA A 53 -1.82 3.18 -8.18
C ALA A 53 -1.44 2.45 -9.48
N ASP A 54 -0.58 1.45 -9.36
CA ASP A 54 -0.30 0.48 -10.42
C ASP A 54 -1.61 -0.28 -10.69
N ALA A 55 -2.44 0.25 -11.58
CA ALA A 55 -3.81 -0.20 -11.79
C ALA A 55 -3.85 -1.65 -12.33
N ASP A 56 -2.78 -2.05 -13.02
CA ASP A 56 -2.61 -3.37 -13.60
C ASP A 56 -1.96 -4.38 -12.63
N GLY A 57 -1.50 -3.96 -11.45
CA GLY A 57 -0.86 -4.83 -10.46
C GLY A 57 0.39 -5.57 -10.97
N ASN A 58 1.04 -5.03 -12.01
CA ASN A 58 2.22 -5.59 -12.64
C ASN A 58 3.52 -5.10 -11.99
N GLY A 59 3.44 -4.11 -11.10
CA GLY A 59 4.58 -3.51 -10.39
C GLY A 59 5.37 -2.48 -11.22
N TYR A 60 4.82 -2.03 -12.35
CA TYR A 60 5.36 -1.03 -13.26
C TYR A 60 4.29 -0.06 -13.78
N LEU A 61 4.37 1.20 -13.34
CA LEU A 61 3.55 2.29 -13.86
C LEU A 61 3.64 2.39 -15.40
N SER A 62 2.50 2.35 -16.07
CA SER A 62 2.38 2.50 -17.52
C SER A 62 2.65 3.94 -17.93
N VAL A 63 3.01 4.16 -19.21
CA VAL A 63 3.21 5.52 -19.74
C VAL A 63 1.97 6.39 -19.50
N ALA A 64 0.77 5.81 -19.59
CA ALA A 64 -0.48 6.53 -19.33
C ALA A 64 -0.59 6.97 -17.85
N GLU A 65 -0.37 6.05 -16.92
CA GLU A 65 -0.43 6.32 -15.47
C GLU A 65 0.64 7.31 -15.03
N ILE A 66 1.86 7.22 -15.59
CA ILE A 66 2.92 8.17 -15.28
C ILE A 66 2.57 9.58 -15.82
N ARG A 67 1.96 9.67 -17.01
CA ARG A 67 1.54 10.96 -17.57
C ARG A 67 0.42 11.60 -16.77
N ASP A 68 -0.53 10.78 -16.30
CA ASP A 68 -1.63 11.21 -15.45
C ASP A 68 -1.10 11.75 -14.11
N ALA A 69 -0.19 11.00 -13.47
CA ALA A 69 0.47 11.42 -12.24
C ALA A 69 1.33 12.70 -12.39
N LEU A 70 1.95 12.91 -13.56
CA LEU A 70 2.68 14.13 -13.88
C LEU A 70 1.73 15.32 -14.12
N ASP A 71 0.60 15.11 -14.81
CA ASP A 71 -0.43 16.13 -15.03
C ASP A 71 -1.07 16.57 -13.70
N GLU A 72 -1.38 15.60 -12.82
CA GLU A 72 -1.91 15.85 -11.48
C GLU A 72 -0.94 16.66 -10.61
N ARG A 73 0.36 16.38 -10.71
CA ARG A 73 1.41 17.15 -10.02
C ARG A 73 1.76 18.46 -10.72
N GLY A 74 1.19 18.73 -11.89
CA GLY A 74 1.51 19.91 -12.71
C GLY A 74 2.94 19.93 -13.23
N ILE A 75 3.56 18.76 -13.40
CA ILE A 75 4.93 18.61 -13.92
C ILE A 75 4.84 18.51 -15.45
N GLU A 76 5.40 19.51 -16.13
CA GLU A 76 5.47 19.52 -17.59
C GLU A 76 6.41 18.40 -18.07
N TYR A 77 5.93 17.58 -19.01
CA TYR A 77 6.70 16.46 -19.57
C TYR A 77 6.65 16.45 -21.08
N ASP A 78 7.71 15.94 -21.71
CA ASP A 78 7.79 15.88 -23.17
C ASP A 78 6.92 14.72 -23.70
N PRO A 79 6.00 14.95 -24.66
CA PRO A 79 5.13 13.89 -25.17
C PRO A 79 5.90 12.81 -25.95
N LYS A 80 7.16 13.06 -26.31
CA LYS A 80 8.10 12.07 -26.88
C LYS A 80 8.98 11.39 -25.83
N ALA A 81 8.95 11.82 -24.57
CA ALA A 81 9.74 11.20 -23.50
C ALA A 81 9.36 9.74 -23.33
N ARG A 82 10.36 8.90 -23.06
CA ARG A 82 10.13 7.48 -22.84
C ARG A 82 9.67 7.24 -21.40
N ARG A 83 8.96 6.15 -21.22
CA ARG A 83 8.50 5.62 -19.92
C ARG A 83 9.49 5.81 -18.75
N PRO A 84 10.80 5.47 -18.86
CA PRO A 84 11.75 5.69 -17.77
C PRO A 84 12.04 7.17 -17.46
N GLU A 85 11.99 8.07 -18.45
CA GLU A 85 12.20 9.51 -18.22
C GLU A 85 10.98 10.14 -17.53
N LEU A 86 9.78 9.79 -17.97
CA LEU A 86 8.54 10.20 -17.33
C LEU A 86 8.50 9.74 -15.86
N LEU A 87 8.93 8.50 -15.60
CA LEU A 87 8.97 7.96 -14.24
C LEU A 87 10.02 8.66 -13.37
N ALA A 88 11.16 9.05 -13.96
CA ALA A 88 12.20 9.79 -13.27
C ALA A 88 11.72 11.20 -12.88
N LEU A 89 10.93 11.87 -13.72
CA LEU A 89 10.31 13.16 -13.42
C LEU A 89 9.31 13.07 -12.27
N LEU A 90 8.57 11.96 -12.17
CA LEU A 90 7.59 11.74 -11.10
C LEU A 90 8.26 11.49 -9.73
N LYS A 91 9.43 10.83 -9.72
CA LYS A 91 10.16 10.43 -8.51
C LYS A 91 11.24 11.43 -8.06
N GLY A 92 11.58 12.41 -8.90
CA GLY A 92 12.58 13.45 -8.63
C GLY A 92 12.00 14.62 -7.84
#